data_AF-A0A8B8BUE8-F1
#
_entry.id   AF-A0A8B8BUE8-F1
#
_cell.length_a   1.000
_cell.length_b   1.000
_cell.length_c   1.000
_cell.angle_alpha   90.00
_cell.angle_beta   90.00
_cell.angle_gamma   90.00
#
_symmetry.space_group_name_H-M   'P 1'
#
loop_
_entity.id
_entity.type
_entity.pdbx_description
1 polymer ?
#
loop_
_entity_poly.entity_id
_entity_poly.type
_entity_poly.pdbx_seq_one_letter_code
_entity_poly.pdbx_strand_id
1 'polypeptide(L)'
;MTGMVLLVCCGWTVLLCLSVQAYENLALHKSAWQNSTFWTYTADLAVDGQYTDLAWNGGQCAASNAFQTTTEWRVDLGVVRSIHHIVIQYTTGNRVWDEDNWFTRFFLGFSVYISNTTNKEDGVLCFRDTNYTRATIPNPGNITCPYHGRYVIYYNNRTHPPYPEGYSMYADNHLCEVEVYGCPSPGYYGENCSLECPQNCQDGYCDIVEGTCFGCSHRYIGPRCTEDCPEGLYGRNCLQNCSMTCGDPGRCDIMTGHCNGGCQVGWTGAMCEKGYHLTINITHHEHVYIFETLYISTINGYLLYYKLMDNNLLCLPKKMIKRMLTADSPNHASTCHETTQRSILLDDR
;
A
#
# COMPACT_ATOMS: atom_id res chain seq x y z
N MET A 1 10.82 -31.87 72.53
CA MET A 1 11.88 -31.23 71.72
C MET A 1 12.04 -32.03 70.44
N THR A 2 11.32 -31.63 69.40
CA THR A 2 11.54 -32.07 68.03
C THR A 2 11.51 -30.80 67.21
N GLY A 3 12.70 -30.31 66.87
CA GLY A 3 12.88 -29.07 66.12
C GLY A 3 12.41 -29.26 64.69
N MET A 4 11.44 -28.45 64.28
CA MET A 4 11.06 -28.30 62.89
C MET A 4 12.12 -27.42 62.20
N VAL A 5 12.81 -27.99 61.23
CA VAL A 5 13.76 -27.26 60.38
C VAL A 5 12.98 -26.26 59.53
N LEU A 6 13.28 -24.97 59.71
CA LEU A 6 12.77 -23.90 58.86
C LEU A 6 13.61 -23.86 57.57
N LEU A 7 13.08 -24.44 56.49
CA LEU A 7 13.62 -24.24 55.14
C LEU A 7 13.00 -22.97 54.56
N VAL A 8 13.75 -21.87 54.62
CA VAL A 8 13.43 -20.64 53.89
C VAL A 8 13.76 -20.88 52.41
N CYS A 9 12.78 -21.29 51.63
CA CYS A 9 12.86 -21.14 50.18
C CYS A 9 12.41 -19.71 49.85
N CYS A 10 13.35 -18.83 49.50
CA CYS A 10 13.07 -17.58 48.79
C CYS A 10 12.48 -17.93 47.41
N GLY A 11 11.19 -18.29 47.38
CA GLY A 11 10.43 -18.42 46.16
C GLY A 11 10.23 -17.04 45.58
N TRP A 12 10.94 -16.75 44.50
CA TRP A 12 10.57 -15.70 43.56
C TRP A 12 9.17 -16.05 43.04
N THR A 13 8.13 -15.53 43.67
CA THR A 13 6.83 -15.41 43.02
C THR A 13 7.02 -14.36 41.92
N VAL A 14 7.43 -14.80 40.73
CA VAL A 14 7.21 -14.05 39.51
C VAL A 14 5.71 -13.88 39.43
N LEU A 15 5.23 -12.70 39.84
CA LEU A 15 3.89 -12.27 39.52
C LEU A 15 3.89 -12.16 38.00
N LEU A 16 3.48 -13.23 37.31
CA LEU A 16 3.08 -13.18 35.91
C LEU A 16 1.88 -12.25 35.89
N CYS A 17 2.15 -10.95 35.77
CA CYS A 17 1.17 -9.97 35.37
C CYS A 17 0.81 -10.39 33.95
N LEU A 18 -0.24 -11.20 33.80
CA LEU A 18 -0.83 -11.44 32.50
C LEU A 18 -1.15 -10.04 31.96
N SER A 19 -0.41 -9.60 30.94
CA SER A 19 -0.71 -8.33 30.30
C SER A 19 -2.12 -8.47 29.72
N VAL A 20 -3.06 -7.76 30.31
CA VAL A 20 -4.41 -7.67 29.76
C VAL A 20 -4.27 -6.82 28.51
N GLN A 21 -4.46 -7.44 27.34
CA GLN A 21 -4.50 -6.69 26.09
C GLN A 21 -5.68 -5.71 26.16
N ALA A 22 -5.42 -4.41 26.01
CA ALA A 22 -6.41 -3.34 26.10
C ALA A 22 -7.18 -3.14 24.79
N TYR A 23 -7.28 -4.18 23.96
CA TYR A 23 -8.08 -4.13 22.75
C TYR A 23 -9.57 -4.16 23.11
N GLU A 24 -10.34 -3.27 22.48
CA GLU A 24 -11.79 -3.18 22.68
C GLU A 24 -12.54 -3.72 21.46
N ASN A 25 -13.76 -4.21 21.64
CA ASN A 25 -14.65 -4.53 20.52
C ASN A 25 -15.15 -3.23 19.87
N LEU A 26 -14.45 -2.82 18.81
CA LEU A 26 -14.71 -1.60 18.05
C LEU A 26 -16.01 -1.65 17.25
N ALA A 27 -16.55 -2.84 17.00
CA ALA A 27 -17.78 -3.05 16.24
C ALA A 27 -19.03 -2.96 17.10
N LEU A 28 -18.93 -3.08 18.42
CA LEU A 28 -20.08 -3.09 19.32
C LEU A 28 -20.95 -1.84 19.14
N HIS A 29 -22.23 -2.07 18.85
CA HIS A 29 -23.28 -1.08 18.56
C HIS A 29 -22.95 -0.10 17.42
N LYS A 30 -22.05 -0.50 16.50
CA LYS A 30 -21.78 0.26 15.28
C LYS A 30 -22.85 -0.01 14.22
N SER A 31 -22.92 0.89 13.24
CA SER A 31 -23.81 0.71 12.11
C SER A 31 -23.30 -0.41 11.22
N ALA A 32 -24.17 -1.39 10.96
CA ALA A 32 -23.89 -2.46 10.03
C ALA A 32 -24.82 -2.40 8.82
N TRP A 33 -24.40 -3.06 7.74
CA TRP A 33 -25.16 -3.18 6.51
C TRP A 33 -24.95 -4.57 5.91
N GLN A 34 -25.97 -5.08 5.24
CA GLN A 34 -25.89 -6.31 4.45
C GLN A 34 -26.61 -6.15 3.12
N ASN A 35 -26.14 -6.87 2.10
CA ASN A 35 -26.64 -6.71 0.73
C ASN A 35 -28.11 -7.11 0.54
N SER A 36 -28.60 -8.00 1.40
CA SER A 36 -29.98 -8.45 1.42
C SER A 36 -30.35 -8.81 2.85
N THR A 37 -31.59 -8.52 3.27
CA THR A 37 -32.09 -8.81 4.62
C THR A 37 -33.25 -9.79 4.54
N PHE A 38 -33.14 -10.91 5.24
CA PHE A 38 -34.24 -11.84 5.40
C PHE A 38 -35.15 -11.33 6.52
N TRP A 39 -36.41 -11.04 6.20
CA TRP A 39 -37.40 -10.57 7.18
C TRP A 39 -36.89 -9.39 8.03
N THR A 40 -36.79 -9.58 9.35
CA THR A 40 -36.39 -8.57 10.33
C THR A 40 -34.98 -8.82 10.90
N TYR A 41 -34.23 -9.77 10.33
CA TYR A 41 -32.90 -10.17 10.81
C TYR A 41 -31.82 -9.26 10.22
N THR A 42 -31.81 -8.01 10.67
CA THR A 42 -30.98 -6.92 10.15
C THR A 42 -29.50 -7.09 10.47
N ALA A 43 -28.64 -6.36 9.75
CA ALA A 43 -27.19 -6.43 9.88
C ALA A 43 -26.68 -6.07 11.28
N ASP A 44 -27.35 -5.13 11.97
CA ASP A 44 -26.94 -4.62 13.28
C ASP A 44 -27.02 -5.69 14.38
N LEU A 45 -27.79 -6.77 14.18
CA LEU A 45 -27.84 -7.89 15.13
C LEU A 45 -26.50 -8.61 15.27
N ALA A 46 -25.63 -8.54 14.25
CA ALA A 46 -24.30 -9.15 14.34
C ALA A 46 -23.29 -8.28 15.11
N VAL A 47 -23.69 -7.13 15.64
CA VAL A 47 -22.80 -6.21 16.37
C VAL A 47 -23.48 -5.64 17.60
N ASP A 48 -24.54 -6.27 18.09
CA ASP A 48 -25.31 -5.79 19.24
C ASP A 48 -24.86 -6.41 20.57
N GLY A 49 -23.86 -7.30 20.55
CA GLY A 49 -23.33 -7.98 21.70
C GLY A 49 -24.24 -9.10 22.24
N GLN A 50 -25.23 -9.56 21.46
CA GLN A 50 -26.18 -10.59 21.88
C GLN A 50 -26.11 -11.81 20.98
N TYR A 51 -25.51 -12.89 21.49
CA TYR A 51 -25.36 -14.15 20.76
C TYR A 51 -25.51 -15.38 21.67
N THR A 52 -26.37 -15.26 22.69
CA THR A 52 -26.71 -16.36 23.61
C THR A 52 -27.66 -17.39 22.99
N ASP A 53 -28.49 -16.96 22.04
CA ASP A 53 -29.38 -17.80 21.23
C ASP A 53 -28.87 -17.81 19.79
N LEU A 54 -28.18 -18.88 19.43
CA LEU A 54 -27.56 -19.07 18.12
C LEU A 54 -28.51 -19.74 17.12
N ALA A 55 -29.82 -19.82 17.41
CA ALA A 55 -30.80 -20.25 16.43
C ALA A 55 -31.03 -19.17 15.37
N TRP A 56 -31.19 -19.58 14.11
CA TRP A 56 -31.45 -18.65 12.99
C TRP A 56 -32.71 -17.81 13.19
N ASN A 57 -33.66 -18.30 13.99
CA ASN A 57 -34.91 -17.63 14.36
C ASN A 57 -34.94 -17.16 15.83
N GLY A 58 -33.80 -17.21 16.54
CA GLY A 58 -33.66 -16.76 17.92
C GLY A 58 -33.66 -15.22 18.06
N GLY A 59 -33.56 -14.50 16.95
CA GLY A 59 -33.59 -13.02 16.93
C GLY A 59 -32.27 -12.33 17.24
N GLN A 60 -31.18 -13.10 17.35
CA GLN A 60 -29.83 -12.66 17.73
C GLN A 60 -28.80 -12.87 16.60
N CYS A 61 -29.27 -13.03 15.36
CA CYS A 61 -28.36 -13.20 14.23
C CYS A 61 -28.85 -12.39 13.03
N ALA A 62 -27.92 -11.72 12.37
CA ALA A 62 -28.13 -11.12 11.06
C ALA A 62 -28.28 -12.22 10.02
N ALA A 63 -29.27 -12.11 9.11
CA ALA A 63 -29.54 -13.13 8.11
C ALA A 63 -29.80 -12.53 6.72
N SER A 64 -29.08 -13.02 5.71
CA SER A 64 -29.34 -12.67 4.31
C SER A 64 -30.52 -13.46 3.74
N ASN A 65 -31.04 -13.01 2.59
CA ASN A 65 -31.98 -13.84 1.84
C ASN A 65 -31.33 -15.17 1.45
N ALA A 66 -32.16 -16.21 1.33
CA ALA A 66 -31.73 -17.53 0.89
C ALA A 66 -31.44 -17.55 -0.63
N PHE A 67 -30.71 -18.58 -1.04
CA PHE A 67 -30.39 -18.89 -2.44
C PHE A 67 -29.58 -17.80 -3.17
N GLN A 68 -28.85 -16.98 -2.43
CA GLN A 68 -27.97 -15.98 -3.02
C GLN A 68 -26.65 -16.62 -3.48
N THR A 69 -26.08 -16.16 -4.58
CA THR A 69 -24.75 -16.60 -5.04
C THR A 69 -23.63 -15.71 -4.52
N THR A 70 -23.96 -14.54 -4.00
CA THR A 70 -23.03 -13.65 -3.30
C THR A 70 -23.72 -13.03 -2.10
N THR A 71 -23.00 -12.92 -1.00
CA THR A 71 -23.47 -12.20 0.19
C THR A 71 -22.37 -11.30 0.71
N GLU A 72 -22.79 -10.14 1.18
CA GLU A 72 -21.90 -9.16 1.79
C GLU A 72 -22.57 -8.64 3.05
N TRP A 73 -21.80 -8.61 4.13
CA TRP A 73 -22.14 -7.94 5.37
C TRP A 73 -20.94 -7.06 5.74
N ARG A 74 -21.19 -5.87 6.27
CA ARG A 74 -20.11 -4.98 6.72
C ARG A 74 -20.52 -4.13 7.91
N VAL A 75 -19.54 -3.74 8.71
CA VAL A 75 -19.69 -2.79 9.81
C VAL A 75 -18.84 -1.55 9.57
N ASP A 76 -19.38 -0.38 9.88
CA ASP A 76 -18.67 0.92 9.89
C ASP A 76 -18.16 1.24 11.30
N LEU A 77 -16.86 1.17 11.51
CA LEU A 77 -16.22 1.50 12.80
C LEU A 77 -16.30 3.02 13.12
N GLY A 78 -16.77 3.83 12.17
CA GLY A 78 -16.99 5.26 12.24
C GLY A 78 -15.80 6.07 11.71
N VAL A 79 -14.58 5.59 11.97
CA VAL A 79 -13.31 6.17 11.53
C VAL A 79 -12.29 5.05 11.33
N VAL A 80 -11.14 5.36 10.73
CA VAL A 80 -10.06 4.39 10.57
C VAL A 80 -9.51 3.99 11.95
N ARG A 81 -9.41 2.68 12.18
CA ARG A 81 -8.94 2.07 13.42
C ARG A 81 -7.88 1.03 13.11
N SER A 82 -6.90 0.90 13.99
CA SER A 82 -5.97 -0.23 13.97
C SER A 82 -6.70 -1.46 14.52
N ILE A 83 -6.82 -2.50 13.69
CA ILE A 83 -7.49 -3.76 14.03
C ILE A 83 -6.41 -4.78 14.35
N HIS A 84 -6.60 -5.59 15.39
CA HIS A 84 -5.74 -6.72 15.72
C HIS A 84 -6.32 -8.01 15.17
N HIS A 85 -7.57 -8.29 15.54
CA HIS A 85 -8.25 -9.52 15.15
C HIS A 85 -9.75 -9.34 15.13
N ILE A 86 -10.42 -10.25 14.44
CA ILE A 86 -11.87 -10.29 14.28
C ILE A 86 -12.34 -11.65 14.77
N VAL A 87 -13.40 -11.64 15.58
CA VAL A 87 -14.07 -12.85 16.05
C VAL A 87 -15.43 -12.92 15.37
N ILE A 88 -15.75 -14.06 14.76
CA ILE A 88 -17.03 -14.28 14.10
C ILE A 88 -17.75 -15.45 14.77
N GLN A 89 -18.91 -15.17 15.33
CA GLN A 89 -19.85 -16.15 15.88
C GLN A 89 -20.91 -16.45 14.83
N TYR A 90 -20.96 -17.70 14.36
CA TYR A 90 -21.93 -18.16 13.38
C TYR A 90 -23.20 -18.67 14.04
N THR A 91 -24.31 -18.68 13.29
CA THR A 91 -25.50 -19.45 13.69
C THR A 91 -25.16 -20.94 13.75
N THR A 92 -25.65 -21.60 14.79
CA THR A 92 -25.48 -23.06 15.00
C THR A 92 -26.81 -23.79 15.01
N GLY A 93 -27.93 -23.06 15.06
CA GLY A 93 -29.24 -23.65 15.35
C GLY A 93 -29.38 -24.11 16.79
N ASN A 94 -28.54 -23.61 17.72
CA ASN A 94 -28.38 -24.13 19.09
C ASN A 94 -28.02 -25.63 19.12
N ARG A 95 -27.26 -26.08 18.12
CA ARG A 95 -26.74 -27.45 18.04
C ARG A 95 -25.24 -27.45 18.21
N VAL A 96 -24.70 -28.63 18.48
CA VAL A 96 -23.25 -28.87 18.51
C VAL A 96 -22.64 -28.41 17.18
N TRP A 97 -21.47 -27.78 17.26
CA TRP A 97 -20.75 -27.29 16.10
C TRP A 97 -19.74 -28.35 15.64
N ASP A 98 -20.19 -29.21 14.74
CA ASP A 98 -19.45 -30.33 14.18
C ASP A 98 -19.76 -30.50 12.68
N GLU A 99 -19.21 -31.55 12.07
CA GLU A 99 -19.39 -31.83 10.64
C GLU A 99 -20.85 -32.06 10.22
N ASP A 100 -21.71 -32.47 11.15
CA ASP A 100 -23.13 -32.75 10.90
C ASP A 100 -24.00 -31.49 11.02
N ASN A 101 -23.49 -30.43 11.64
CA ASN A 101 -24.19 -29.17 11.72
C ASN A 101 -24.52 -28.66 10.30
N TRP A 102 -25.81 -28.35 10.07
CA TRP A 102 -26.31 -27.96 8.76
C TRP A 102 -25.68 -26.66 8.26
N PHE A 103 -25.34 -25.73 9.16
CA PHE A 103 -24.92 -24.37 8.82
C PHE A 103 -23.46 -24.26 8.36
N THR A 104 -22.58 -25.19 8.75
CA THR A 104 -21.13 -25.15 8.45
C THR A 104 -20.84 -24.92 6.97
N ARG A 105 -21.61 -25.56 6.08
CA ARG A 105 -21.48 -25.50 4.61
C ARG A 105 -21.62 -24.10 4.00
N PHE A 106 -22.35 -23.19 4.66
CA PHE A 106 -22.64 -21.87 4.10
C PHE A 106 -21.46 -20.92 4.26
N PHE A 107 -20.71 -21.05 5.36
CA PHE A 107 -19.61 -20.15 5.69
C PHE A 107 -18.29 -20.52 5.02
N LEU A 108 -18.12 -21.76 4.55
CA LEU A 108 -16.87 -22.17 3.90
C LEU A 108 -16.49 -21.27 2.73
N GLY A 109 -15.19 -20.98 2.55
CA GLY A 109 -14.69 -20.13 1.47
C GLY A 109 -14.98 -18.64 1.61
N PHE A 110 -15.45 -18.18 2.77
CA PHE A 110 -15.65 -16.76 3.02
C PHE A 110 -14.34 -15.97 2.99
N SER A 111 -14.48 -14.66 2.84
CA SER A 111 -13.37 -13.71 2.86
C SER A 111 -13.72 -12.54 3.77
N VAL A 112 -12.69 -11.97 4.40
CA VAL A 112 -12.81 -10.76 5.20
C VAL A 112 -11.89 -9.70 4.62
N TYR A 113 -12.46 -8.52 4.38
CA TYR A 113 -11.75 -7.37 3.85
C TYR A 113 -11.76 -6.23 4.87
N ILE A 114 -10.68 -5.47 4.88
CA ILE A 114 -10.55 -4.23 5.64
C ILE A 114 -10.45 -3.09 4.63
N SER A 115 -11.37 -2.13 4.69
CA SER A 115 -11.44 -1.04 3.71
C SER A 115 -11.64 0.32 4.37
N ASN A 116 -11.20 1.38 3.69
CA ASN A 116 -11.52 2.77 4.06
C ASN A 116 -12.78 3.28 3.34
N THR A 117 -13.32 2.50 2.40
CA THR A 117 -14.57 2.78 1.68
C THR A 117 -15.57 1.64 1.91
N THR A 118 -16.81 1.83 1.45
CA THR A 118 -17.83 0.77 1.50
C THR A 118 -17.60 -0.33 0.47
N ASN A 119 -16.60 -0.21 -0.41
CA ASN A 119 -16.27 -1.18 -1.43
C ASN A 119 -15.09 -2.04 -0.98
N LYS A 120 -15.25 -3.36 -1.04
CA LYS A 120 -14.21 -4.33 -0.67
C LYS A 120 -13.01 -4.31 -1.62
N GLU A 121 -13.22 -3.96 -2.89
CA GLU A 121 -12.15 -3.93 -3.91
C GLU A 121 -11.16 -2.78 -3.69
N ASP A 122 -11.55 -1.76 -2.92
CA ASP A 122 -10.67 -0.64 -2.54
C ASP A 122 -9.82 -0.97 -1.30
N GLY A 123 -10.12 -2.10 -0.64
CA GLY A 123 -9.52 -2.51 0.63
C GLY A 123 -8.46 -3.60 0.47
N VAL A 124 -8.03 -4.12 1.62
CA VAL A 124 -7.10 -5.25 1.71
C VAL A 124 -7.88 -6.52 2.03
N LEU A 125 -7.61 -7.60 1.29
CA LEU A 125 -8.07 -8.94 1.64
C LEU A 125 -7.29 -9.39 2.88
N CYS A 126 -7.90 -9.30 4.05
CA CYS A 126 -7.27 -9.75 5.28
C CYS A 126 -7.21 -11.28 5.34
N PHE A 127 -8.35 -11.92 5.10
CA PHE A 127 -8.49 -13.35 5.29
C PHE A 127 -9.32 -13.95 4.17
N ARG A 128 -8.93 -15.14 3.74
CA ARG A 128 -9.70 -15.97 2.83
C ARG A 128 -9.62 -17.40 3.32
N ASP A 129 -10.79 -17.99 3.57
CA ASP A 129 -10.88 -19.41 3.81
C ASP A 129 -10.58 -20.18 2.52
N THR A 130 -9.53 -21.00 2.56
CA THR A 130 -9.18 -21.97 1.51
C THR A 130 -9.06 -23.40 2.04
N ASN A 131 -9.14 -23.59 3.36
CA ASN A 131 -8.67 -24.81 4.03
C ASN A 131 -9.71 -25.41 4.97
N TYR A 132 -10.73 -24.66 5.38
CA TYR A 132 -11.73 -25.21 6.28
C TYR A 132 -12.61 -26.23 5.55
N THR A 133 -13.02 -27.23 6.33
CA THR A 133 -14.01 -28.23 5.96
C THR A 133 -15.19 -28.06 6.91
N ARG A 134 -16.29 -28.77 6.66
CA ARG A 134 -17.43 -28.78 7.58
C ARG A 134 -17.06 -29.20 9.01
N ALA A 135 -16.04 -30.05 9.16
CA ALA A 135 -15.55 -30.52 10.46
C ALA A 135 -14.58 -29.55 11.15
N THR A 136 -13.89 -28.69 10.39
CA THR A 136 -12.74 -27.91 10.88
C THR A 136 -12.95 -26.41 10.93
N ILE A 137 -14.03 -25.89 10.32
CA ILE A 137 -14.39 -24.47 10.47
C ILE A 137 -14.62 -24.16 11.95
N PRO A 138 -13.91 -23.18 12.55
CA PRO A 138 -14.07 -22.84 13.96
C PRO A 138 -15.35 -22.05 14.23
N ASN A 139 -15.89 -22.16 15.45
CA ASN A 139 -16.97 -21.28 15.93
C ASN A 139 -16.86 -21.10 17.47
N PRO A 140 -16.56 -19.88 17.96
CA PRO A 140 -16.30 -18.68 17.17
C PRO A 140 -15.00 -18.81 16.37
N GLY A 141 -14.98 -18.22 15.17
CA GLY A 141 -13.78 -18.12 14.34
C GLY A 141 -12.94 -16.92 14.78
N ASN A 142 -11.64 -17.10 15.00
CA ASN A 142 -10.70 -16.02 15.33
C ASN A 142 -9.76 -15.77 14.14
N ILE A 143 -9.86 -14.56 13.58
CA ILE A 143 -9.17 -14.16 12.36
C ILE A 143 -8.20 -13.04 12.71
N THR A 144 -6.91 -13.31 12.57
CA THR A 144 -5.85 -12.30 12.73
C THR A 144 -5.89 -11.35 11.53
N CYS A 145 -6.13 -10.06 11.79
CA CYS A 145 -6.26 -9.01 10.78
C CYS A 145 -5.55 -7.72 11.22
N PRO A 146 -4.20 -7.70 11.29
CA PRO A 146 -3.41 -6.56 11.76
C PRO A 146 -3.34 -5.43 10.72
N TYR A 147 -4.49 -4.94 10.28
CA TYR A 147 -4.62 -3.85 9.31
C TYR A 147 -5.35 -2.67 9.95
N HIS A 148 -5.25 -1.50 9.31
CA HIS A 148 -6.05 -0.35 9.67
C HIS A 148 -7.14 -0.12 8.63
N GLY A 149 -8.36 0.17 9.09
CA GLY A 149 -9.48 0.44 8.21
C GLY A 149 -10.67 1.03 8.94
N ARG A 150 -11.63 1.55 8.17
CA ARG A 150 -12.90 2.02 8.71
C ARG A 150 -14.00 0.96 8.63
N TYR A 151 -13.97 0.12 7.60
CA TYR A 151 -14.98 -0.90 7.34
C TYR A 151 -14.36 -2.29 7.44
N VAL A 152 -15.06 -3.18 8.15
CA VAL A 152 -14.81 -4.62 8.12
C VAL A 152 -15.91 -5.24 7.28
N ILE A 153 -15.53 -5.98 6.24
CA ILE A 153 -16.45 -6.53 5.25
C ILE A 153 -16.31 -8.05 5.20
N TYR A 154 -17.35 -8.76 5.61
CA TYR A 154 -17.52 -10.19 5.39
C TYR A 154 -18.12 -10.42 4.01
N TYR A 155 -17.51 -11.27 3.20
CA TYR A 155 -17.96 -11.55 1.85
C TYR A 155 -17.89 -13.03 1.53
N ASN A 156 -18.90 -13.53 0.82
CA ASN A 156 -18.92 -14.90 0.36
C ASN A 156 -19.37 -14.97 -1.10
N ASN A 157 -18.74 -15.86 -1.89
CA ASN A 157 -18.92 -15.93 -3.33
C ASN A 157 -19.10 -17.38 -3.83
N ARG A 158 -20.14 -17.58 -4.64
CA ARG A 158 -20.54 -18.83 -5.32
C ARG A 158 -20.94 -18.54 -6.77
N THR A 159 -20.14 -17.77 -7.51
CA THR A 159 -20.40 -17.50 -8.94
C THR A 159 -19.61 -18.42 -9.88
N HIS A 160 -18.60 -19.15 -9.39
CA HIS A 160 -17.68 -19.94 -10.22
C HIS A 160 -17.63 -21.41 -9.78
N PRO A 161 -18.55 -22.27 -10.26
CA PRO A 161 -18.50 -23.71 -10.01
C PRO A 161 -17.39 -24.39 -10.85
N PRO A 162 -16.91 -25.59 -10.45
CA PRO A 162 -17.33 -26.40 -9.29
C PRO A 162 -16.73 -25.89 -7.96
N TYR A 163 -17.46 -26.09 -6.87
CA TYR A 163 -17.00 -25.74 -5.52
C TYR A 163 -16.28 -26.92 -4.85
N PRO A 164 -15.36 -26.66 -3.90
CA PRO A 164 -14.79 -27.71 -3.06
C PRO A 164 -15.86 -28.53 -2.33
N GLU A 165 -15.51 -29.76 -1.96
CA GLU A 165 -16.42 -30.65 -1.25
C GLU A 165 -16.92 -30.03 0.07
N GLY A 166 -18.21 -30.23 0.36
CA GLY A 166 -18.86 -29.72 1.56
C GLY A 166 -19.37 -28.27 1.46
N TYR A 167 -18.99 -27.52 0.43
CA TYR A 167 -19.49 -26.15 0.22
C TYR A 167 -20.96 -26.18 -0.20
N SER A 168 -21.73 -25.23 0.32
CA SER A 168 -23.05 -24.93 -0.25
C SER A 168 -22.89 -24.28 -1.62
N MET A 169 -23.83 -24.56 -2.53
CA MET A 169 -23.95 -23.85 -3.81
C MET A 169 -24.46 -22.40 -3.66
N TYR A 170 -24.97 -22.06 -2.47
CA TYR A 170 -25.46 -20.73 -2.11
C TYR A 170 -24.56 -20.11 -1.03
N ALA A 171 -24.45 -18.79 -1.04
CA ALA A 171 -23.61 -17.98 -0.18
C ALA A 171 -24.35 -17.43 1.06
N ASP A 172 -25.51 -17.99 1.40
CA ASP A 172 -26.38 -17.51 2.48
C ASP A 172 -25.59 -17.13 3.75
N ASN A 173 -25.86 -15.95 4.31
CA ASN A 173 -25.11 -15.39 5.42
C ASN A 173 -25.97 -15.37 6.68
N HIS A 174 -25.45 -15.95 7.77
CA HIS A 174 -26.09 -15.99 9.08
C HIS A 174 -25.04 -15.74 10.19
N LEU A 175 -24.80 -14.47 10.51
CA LEU A 175 -23.80 -14.06 11.50
C LEU A 175 -24.51 -13.67 12.78
N CYS A 176 -24.16 -14.30 13.91
CA CYS A 176 -24.74 -13.97 15.21
C CYS A 176 -23.95 -12.90 15.94
N GLU A 177 -22.63 -12.87 15.81
CA GLU A 177 -21.81 -11.75 16.30
C GLU A 177 -20.54 -11.63 15.46
N VAL A 178 -20.09 -10.39 15.25
CA VAL A 178 -18.82 -10.04 14.64
C VAL A 178 -18.15 -9.01 15.53
N GLU A 179 -17.20 -9.46 16.33
CA GLU A 179 -16.43 -8.61 17.22
C GLU A 179 -15.13 -8.19 16.52
N VAL A 180 -14.82 -6.90 16.52
CA VAL A 180 -13.61 -6.36 15.89
C VAL A 180 -12.72 -5.78 16.97
N TYR A 181 -11.67 -6.51 17.35
CA TYR A 181 -10.78 -6.10 18.42
C TYR A 181 -9.60 -5.28 17.89
N GLY A 182 -9.38 -4.12 18.49
CA GLY A 182 -8.27 -3.24 18.14
C GLY A 182 -8.14 -2.06 19.10
N CYS A 183 -7.37 -1.05 18.70
CA CYS A 183 -7.18 0.13 19.54
C CYS A 183 -8.35 1.12 19.41
N PRO A 184 -8.91 1.63 20.54
CA PRO A 184 -10.06 2.53 20.51
C PRO A 184 -9.73 3.90 19.91
N SER A 185 -8.47 4.32 20.05
CA SER A 185 -7.95 5.58 19.52
C SER A 185 -7.17 5.33 18.22
N PRO A 186 -7.33 6.21 17.20
CA PRO A 186 -6.59 6.08 15.94
C PRO A 186 -5.12 6.44 16.15
N GLY A 187 -4.21 5.77 15.43
CA GLY A 187 -2.78 6.06 15.48
C GLY A 187 -2.07 5.55 16.74
N TYR A 188 -2.70 4.66 17.52
CA TYR A 188 -2.08 3.99 18.66
C TYR A 188 -1.86 2.50 18.40
N TYR A 189 -0.84 1.94 19.05
CA TYR A 189 -0.43 0.54 18.98
C TYR A 189 0.09 0.02 20.33
N GLY A 190 0.45 -1.26 20.35
CA GLY A 190 0.96 -2.00 21.49
C GLY A 190 -0.15 -2.64 22.32
N GLU A 191 0.22 -3.55 23.20
CA GLU A 191 -0.73 -4.35 24.01
C GLU A 191 -1.74 -3.49 24.79
N ASN A 192 -1.35 -2.27 25.19
CA ASN A 192 -2.19 -1.35 25.96
C ASN A 192 -2.72 -0.15 25.14
N CYS A 193 -2.58 -0.16 23.80
CA CYS A 193 -3.00 0.95 22.92
C CYS A 193 -2.54 2.33 23.40
N SER A 194 -1.34 2.40 23.97
CA SER A 194 -0.79 3.59 24.63
C SER A 194 0.43 4.15 23.91
N LEU A 195 0.96 3.45 22.91
CA LEU A 195 2.10 3.90 22.11
C LEU A 195 1.58 4.55 20.84
N GLU A 196 2.03 5.77 20.55
CA GLU A 196 1.69 6.46 19.30
C GLU A 196 2.50 5.92 18.15
N CYS A 197 1.85 5.68 17.02
CA CYS A 197 2.52 5.33 15.78
C CYS A 197 3.57 6.39 15.42
N PRO A 198 4.74 5.98 14.88
CA PRO A 198 5.76 6.93 14.46
C PRO A 198 5.19 8.04 13.56
N GLN A 199 5.59 9.29 13.83
CA GLN A 199 5.04 10.48 13.18
C GLN A 199 5.11 10.44 11.65
N ASN A 200 6.15 9.82 11.10
CA ASN A 200 6.38 9.74 9.67
C ASN A 200 5.80 8.49 9.02
N CYS A 201 5.07 7.64 9.75
CA CYS A 201 4.27 6.60 9.13
C CYS A 201 3.26 7.24 8.16
N GLN A 202 3.05 6.59 7.02
CA GLN A 202 2.03 6.99 6.07
C GLN A 202 0.66 6.95 6.75
N ASP A 203 -0.11 8.04 6.57
CA ASP A 203 -1.45 8.22 7.10
C ASP A 203 -1.54 8.17 8.65
N GLY A 204 -0.40 8.12 9.36
CA GLY A 204 -0.33 8.06 10.82
C GLY A 204 -0.66 6.68 11.42
N TYR A 205 -0.66 5.62 10.62
CA TYR A 205 -0.97 4.25 11.08
C TYR A 205 0.24 3.33 10.97
N CYS A 206 0.30 2.37 11.88
CA CYS A 206 1.36 1.39 12.00
C CYS A 206 0.78 0.04 12.42
N ASP A 207 1.58 -1.01 12.32
CA ASP A 207 1.24 -2.33 12.83
C ASP A 207 0.88 -2.23 14.31
N ILE A 208 -0.27 -2.81 14.67
CA ILE A 208 -0.85 -2.67 16.00
C ILE A 208 -0.03 -3.36 17.10
N VAL A 209 0.84 -4.31 16.75
CA VAL A 209 1.68 -5.04 17.72
C VAL A 209 3.09 -4.45 17.74
N GLU A 210 3.74 -4.38 16.58
CA GLU A 210 5.15 -4.04 16.45
C GLU A 210 5.42 -2.53 16.33
N GLY A 211 4.40 -1.75 15.95
CA GLY A 211 4.55 -0.32 15.66
C GLY A 211 5.32 -0.02 14.37
N THR A 212 5.47 -1.03 13.50
CA THR A 212 6.13 -0.90 12.19
C THR A 212 5.19 -0.18 11.22
N CYS A 213 5.67 0.84 10.52
CA CYS A 213 4.87 1.55 9.52
C CYS A 213 4.65 0.69 8.27
N PHE A 214 3.43 0.69 7.72
CA PHE A 214 3.13 0.04 6.43
C PHE A 214 3.69 0.81 5.22
N GLY A 215 4.05 2.07 5.45
CA GLY A 215 4.74 2.93 4.51
C GLY A 215 5.19 4.19 5.23
N CYS A 216 6.11 4.93 4.63
CA CYS A 216 6.65 6.17 5.13
C CYS A 216 6.16 7.35 4.30
N SER A 217 5.96 8.46 4.99
CA SER A 217 5.86 9.77 4.37
C SER A 217 7.09 10.05 3.50
N HIS A 218 6.94 10.97 2.54
CA HIS A 218 8.06 11.44 1.73
C HIS A 218 9.22 11.83 2.64
N ARG A 219 10.45 11.59 2.16
CA ARG A 219 11.73 11.82 2.86
C ARG A 219 12.14 10.78 3.88
N TYR A 220 11.29 9.82 4.23
CA TYR A 220 11.63 8.84 5.27
C TYR A 220 11.61 7.40 4.76
N ILE A 221 12.44 6.57 5.39
CA ILE A 221 12.55 5.13 5.18
C ILE A 221 12.77 4.39 6.50
N GLY A 222 12.78 3.07 6.43
CA GLY A 222 12.97 2.17 7.56
C GLY A 222 11.64 1.73 8.17
N PRO A 223 11.67 0.71 9.05
CA PRO A 223 10.46 0.10 9.62
C PRO A 223 9.63 1.08 10.46
N ARG A 224 10.25 2.13 10.99
CA ARG A 224 9.57 3.16 11.81
C ARG A 224 9.63 4.56 11.20
N CYS A 225 10.06 4.68 9.94
CA CYS A 225 10.17 5.96 9.23
C CYS A 225 11.00 7.02 9.97
N THR A 226 12.06 6.59 10.65
CA THR A 226 12.97 7.45 11.42
C THR A 226 14.24 7.81 10.67
N GLU A 227 14.49 7.17 9.53
CA GLU A 227 15.69 7.38 8.71
C GLU A 227 15.35 8.26 7.51
N ASP A 228 16.23 9.20 7.17
CA ASP A 228 16.08 10.03 5.97
C ASP A 228 16.34 9.20 4.69
N CYS A 229 15.69 9.53 3.58
CA CYS A 229 15.99 8.89 2.30
C CYS A 229 17.47 9.11 1.93
N PRO A 230 18.14 8.07 1.42
CA PRO A 230 19.45 8.21 0.77
C PRO A 230 19.40 9.25 -0.36
N GLU A 231 20.51 9.97 -0.55
CA GLU A 231 20.63 10.89 -1.68
C GLU A 231 20.40 10.16 -3.02
N GLY A 232 19.67 10.81 -3.91
CA GLY A 232 19.30 10.27 -5.22
C GLY A 232 18.05 9.41 -5.25
N LEU A 233 17.36 9.26 -4.13
CA LEU A 233 16.03 8.68 -4.06
C LEU A 233 14.98 9.75 -3.71
N TYR A 234 13.77 9.58 -4.23
CA TYR A 234 12.63 10.46 -3.96
C TYR A 234 11.32 9.68 -3.88
N GLY A 235 10.25 10.38 -3.50
CA GLY A 235 8.90 9.82 -3.42
C GLY A 235 8.65 9.12 -2.08
N ARG A 236 7.50 8.44 -1.99
CA ARG A 236 7.13 7.65 -0.80
C ARG A 236 8.05 6.43 -0.68
N ASN A 237 8.45 6.10 0.55
CA ASN A 237 9.38 5.00 0.83
C ASN A 237 10.72 5.08 0.06
N CYS A 238 11.07 6.25 -0.51
CA CYS A 238 12.27 6.45 -1.32
C CYS A 238 12.40 5.44 -2.47
N LEU A 239 11.29 5.02 -3.08
CA LEU A 239 11.30 3.96 -4.11
C LEU A 239 11.66 4.44 -5.52
N GLN A 240 11.75 5.76 -5.73
CA GLN A 240 11.99 6.34 -7.05
C GLN A 240 13.41 6.91 -7.13
N ASN A 241 14.09 6.69 -8.27
CA ASN A 241 15.44 7.22 -8.51
C ASN A 241 15.37 8.60 -9.15
N CYS A 242 16.12 9.55 -8.60
CA CYS A 242 16.38 10.83 -9.26
C CYS A 242 17.02 10.60 -10.64
N SER A 243 16.68 11.44 -11.61
CA SER A 243 17.21 11.30 -12.96
C SER A 243 18.72 11.57 -13.02
N MET A 244 19.45 10.71 -13.74
CA MET A 244 20.87 10.93 -14.03
C MET A 244 21.11 12.05 -15.05
N THR A 245 20.05 12.55 -15.69
CA THR A 245 20.10 13.66 -16.66
C THR A 245 19.74 15.01 -16.03
N CYS A 246 19.49 15.04 -14.72
CA CYS A 246 19.46 16.30 -13.96
C CYS A 246 20.80 17.03 -14.11
N GLY A 247 20.78 18.36 -13.99
CA GLY A 247 21.98 19.22 -14.02
C GLY A 247 23.06 18.74 -13.04
N ASP A 248 22.63 18.38 -11.83
CA ASP A 248 23.40 17.54 -10.89
C ASP A 248 22.93 16.08 -11.04
N PRO A 249 23.74 15.18 -11.64
CA PRO A 249 23.32 13.81 -11.94
C PRO A 249 22.84 13.06 -10.69
N GLY A 250 21.63 12.53 -10.74
CA GLY A 250 21.05 11.76 -9.63
C GLY A 250 20.66 12.63 -8.43
N ARG A 251 20.58 13.96 -8.56
CA ARG A 251 20.11 14.84 -7.48
C ARG A 251 18.85 15.58 -7.88
N CYS A 252 17.79 15.38 -7.10
CA CYS A 252 16.49 15.95 -7.35
C CYS A 252 15.76 16.29 -6.04
N ASP A 253 14.64 17.00 -6.13
CA ASP A 253 13.76 17.24 -5.01
C ASP A 253 13.16 15.92 -4.51
N ILE A 254 13.40 15.62 -3.24
CA ILE A 254 13.00 14.38 -2.58
C ILE A 254 11.48 14.15 -2.49
N MET A 255 10.66 15.20 -2.64
CA MET A 255 9.20 15.09 -2.64
C MET A 255 8.66 14.85 -4.05
N THR A 256 9.15 15.60 -5.04
CA THR A 256 8.55 15.69 -6.37
C THR A 256 9.37 15.02 -7.48
N GLY A 257 10.64 14.69 -7.23
CA GLY A 257 11.58 14.21 -8.24
C GLY A 257 12.17 15.30 -9.12
N HIS A 258 11.84 16.57 -8.87
CA HIS A 258 12.21 17.69 -9.75
C HIS A 258 13.71 18.00 -9.72
N CYS A 259 14.33 18.16 -10.90
CA CYS A 259 15.74 18.53 -10.99
C CYS A 259 15.94 20.04 -10.72
N ASN A 260 16.24 20.42 -9.48
CA ASN A 260 16.40 21.82 -9.06
C ASN A 260 17.55 22.57 -9.78
N GLY A 261 18.54 21.84 -10.30
CA GLY A 261 19.65 22.39 -11.10
C GLY A 261 19.36 22.50 -12.61
N GLY A 262 18.11 22.29 -13.03
CA GLY A 262 17.75 22.16 -14.45
C GLY A 262 18.19 20.83 -15.03
N CYS A 263 18.24 20.75 -16.36
CA CYS A 263 18.60 19.54 -17.10
C CYS A 263 19.96 19.64 -17.77
N GLN A 264 20.62 18.49 -17.93
CA GLN A 264 21.77 18.38 -18.82
C GLN A 264 21.38 18.76 -20.25
N VAL A 265 22.36 19.19 -21.03
CA VAL A 265 22.16 19.63 -22.42
C VAL A 265 21.45 18.54 -23.23
N GLY A 266 20.40 18.93 -23.95
CA GLY A 266 19.59 18.02 -24.75
C GLY A 266 18.43 17.35 -23.99
N TRP A 267 18.26 17.63 -22.70
CA TRP A 267 17.15 17.11 -21.89
C TRP A 267 16.20 18.21 -21.42
N THR A 268 14.92 17.87 -21.27
CA THR A 268 13.87 18.76 -20.77
C THR A 268 12.82 17.96 -19.98
N GLY A 269 11.84 18.65 -19.42
CA GLY A 269 10.86 18.08 -18.49
C GLY A 269 11.25 18.34 -17.03
N ALA A 270 10.30 18.13 -16.12
CA ALA A 270 10.50 18.41 -14.70
C ALA A 270 11.52 17.45 -14.06
N MET A 271 11.65 16.23 -14.58
CA MET A 271 12.59 15.22 -14.12
C MET A 271 13.67 14.96 -15.18
N CYS A 272 13.81 15.87 -16.15
CA CYS A 272 14.72 15.74 -17.29
C CYS A 272 14.54 14.43 -18.06
N GLU A 273 13.28 13.98 -18.16
CA GLU A 273 12.92 12.69 -18.73
C GLU A 273 12.78 12.70 -20.26
N LYS A 274 12.79 13.89 -20.89
CA LYS A 274 12.60 14.06 -22.33
C LYS A 274 13.91 14.49 -22.98
N GLY A 275 14.54 13.57 -23.72
CA GLY A 275 15.75 13.84 -24.49
C GLY A 275 15.46 14.23 -25.94
N TYR A 276 16.24 15.17 -26.48
CA TYR A 276 16.29 15.48 -27.91
C TYR A 276 17.56 14.88 -28.51
N HIS A 277 17.42 13.95 -29.45
CA HIS A 277 18.53 13.48 -30.28
C HIS A 277 18.71 14.40 -31.49
N LEU A 278 19.86 15.06 -31.57
CA LEU A 278 20.28 15.81 -32.75
C LEU A 278 20.93 14.85 -33.75
N THR A 279 20.18 14.41 -34.75
CA THR A 279 20.73 13.66 -35.89
C THR A 279 21.25 14.63 -36.94
N ILE A 280 22.58 14.71 -37.08
CA ILE A 280 23.22 15.52 -38.12
C ILE A 280 23.42 14.66 -39.36
N ASN A 281 22.55 14.82 -40.36
CA ASN A 281 22.75 14.21 -41.68
C ASN A 281 23.68 15.07 -42.53
N ILE A 282 24.91 14.59 -42.73
CA ILE A 282 25.89 15.22 -43.62
C ILE A 282 25.53 14.84 -45.06
N THR A 283 24.66 15.62 -45.70
CA THR A 283 24.20 15.33 -47.07
C THR A 283 25.16 15.84 -48.13
N HIS A 284 26.05 16.79 -47.83
CA HIS A 284 27.11 17.21 -48.74
C HIS A 284 28.36 17.65 -47.99
N HIS A 285 29.53 17.36 -48.56
CA HIS A 285 30.84 17.68 -48.03
C HIS A 285 31.09 19.18 -47.76
N GLU A 286 30.14 20.11 -47.95
CA GLU A 286 30.33 21.56 -47.79
C GLU A 286 29.42 22.24 -46.75
N HIS A 287 28.29 21.65 -46.35
CA HIS A 287 27.34 22.28 -45.43
C HIS A 287 26.76 21.27 -44.43
N VAL A 288 26.60 21.70 -43.17
CA VAL A 288 25.95 20.94 -42.09
C VAL A 288 24.56 21.53 -41.87
N TYR A 289 23.52 20.69 -41.95
CA TYR A 289 22.14 21.07 -41.71
C TYR A 289 21.67 20.46 -40.38
N ILE A 290 21.18 21.28 -39.46
CA ILE A 290 20.56 20.83 -38.20
C ILE A 290 19.05 20.93 -38.40
N PHE A 291 18.36 19.80 -38.32
CA PHE A 291 16.91 19.74 -38.44
C PHE A 291 16.30 19.57 -37.05
N GLU A 292 15.58 20.57 -36.57
CA GLU A 292 14.51 20.33 -35.61
C GLU A 292 13.40 19.55 -36.35
N THR A 293 12.74 18.64 -35.66
CA THR A 293 11.79 17.71 -36.29
C THR A 293 10.69 18.41 -37.09
N LEU A 294 10.66 18.06 -38.40
CA LEU A 294 9.73 18.39 -39.49
C LEU A 294 9.81 19.80 -40.15
N TYR A 295 10.24 19.77 -41.42
CA TYR A 295 10.14 20.79 -42.50
C TYR A 295 11.07 22.01 -42.47
N ILE A 296 12.04 22.03 -43.41
CA ILE A 296 12.75 23.23 -43.86
C ILE A 296 11.98 23.86 -45.02
N SER A 297 11.75 25.18 -44.95
CA SER A 297 11.59 26.02 -46.14
C SER A 297 12.65 27.11 -46.16
N THR A 298 13.36 27.24 -47.27
CA THR A 298 14.28 28.32 -47.58
C THR A 298 13.52 29.65 -47.71
N ILE A 299 14.03 30.72 -47.08
CA ILE A 299 13.70 32.09 -47.51
C ILE A 299 14.94 32.66 -48.22
N ASN A 300 14.73 32.97 -49.50
CA ASN A 300 15.68 33.63 -50.39
C ASN A 300 16.16 34.96 -49.82
N GLY A 301 17.39 34.97 -49.28
CA GLY A 301 18.34 36.06 -49.54
C GLY A 301 18.23 37.36 -48.74
N TYR A 302 17.64 37.39 -47.53
CA TYR A 302 17.79 38.54 -46.63
C TYR A 302 18.24 38.16 -45.22
N LEU A 303 19.21 38.93 -44.72
CA LEU A 303 19.74 38.87 -43.36
C LEU A 303 18.65 39.29 -42.35
N LEU A 304 18.39 38.47 -41.33
CA LEU A 304 17.60 38.88 -40.17
C LEU A 304 18.34 38.56 -38.88
N TYR A 305 18.77 39.63 -38.22
CA TYR A 305 19.13 39.66 -36.82
C TYR A 305 17.80 39.66 -36.04
N TYR A 306 17.53 38.64 -35.23
CA TYR A 306 16.66 38.79 -34.08
C TYR A 306 17.32 38.16 -32.85
N LYS A 307 17.43 39.04 -31.86
CA LYS A 307 17.85 38.83 -30.49
C LYS A 307 16.73 38.06 -29.78
N LEU A 308 17.02 36.83 -29.38
CA LEU A 308 16.51 36.21 -28.15
C LEU A 308 17.55 35.14 -27.78
N MET A 309 18.40 35.53 -26.83
CA MET A 309 19.25 34.63 -26.08
C MET A 309 18.35 33.75 -25.21
N ASP A 310 18.53 32.45 -25.26
CA ASP A 310 19.06 31.63 -24.16
C ASP A 310 19.11 30.17 -24.64
N ASN A 311 20.24 29.49 -24.41
CA ASN A 311 20.52 28.08 -24.75
C ASN A 311 21.12 27.75 -26.13
N ASN A 312 22.31 28.29 -26.40
CA ASN A 312 23.42 27.59 -27.10
C ASN A 312 23.11 26.81 -28.40
N LEU A 313 23.25 27.46 -29.56
CA LEU A 313 23.61 26.75 -30.80
C LEU A 313 24.76 27.50 -31.52
N LEU A 314 25.85 26.77 -31.80
CA LEU A 314 27.05 27.27 -32.47
C LEU A 314 26.96 27.11 -33.99
N CYS A 315 27.29 28.16 -34.75
CA CYS A 315 27.58 28.08 -36.17
C CYS A 315 29.10 28.01 -36.38
N LEU A 316 29.64 26.87 -36.82
CA LEU A 316 31.07 26.70 -37.06
C LEU A 316 31.40 26.60 -38.56
N PRO A 317 32.42 27.34 -39.06
CA PRO A 317 32.94 27.15 -40.40
C PRO A 317 33.68 25.81 -40.52
N LYS A 318 33.60 25.22 -41.71
CA LYS A 318 34.12 23.90 -42.10
C LYS A 318 35.55 23.54 -41.63
N LYS A 319 36.44 24.53 -41.45
CA LYS A 319 37.81 24.34 -40.92
C LYS A 319 37.86 24.05 -39.41
N MET A 320 36.88 24.51 -38.63
CA MET A 320 36.82 24.28 -37.18
C MET A 320 36.27 22.90 -36.82
N ILE A 321 35.39 22.33 -37.64
CA ILE A 321 34.81 20.98 -37.43
C ILE A 321 35.90 19.89 -37.43
N LYS A 322 36.92 20.04 -38.28
CA LYS A 322 38.06 19.09 -38.38
C LYS A 322 38.98 19.12 -37.15
N ARG A 323 39.02 20.22 -36.39
CA ARG A 323 39.81 20.37 -35.16
C ARG A 323 39.12 19.77 -33.92
N MET A 324 37.78 19.73 -33.88
CA MET A 324 37.03 19.17 -32.75
C MET A 324 37.05 17.63 -32.71
N LEU A 325 37.25 16.97 -33.85
CA LEU A 325 37.22 15.50 -33.94
C LEU A 325 38.56 14.82 -33.57
N THR A 326 39.64 15.56 -33.27
CA THR A 326 41.02 15.01 -33.24
C THR A 326 41.90 15.40 -32.02
N ALA A 327 41.37 15.87 -30.89
CA ALA A 327 42.21 16.32 -29.77
C ALA A 327 42.13 15.43 -28.49
N ASP A 328 43.28 14.79 -28.17
CA ASP A 328 43.67 14.23 -26.86
C ASP A 328 44.30 15.34 -25.95
N SER A 329 44.09 15.26 -24.62
CA SER A 329 44.39 16.18 -23.47
C SER A 329 45.88 16.62 -23.24
N PRO A 330 46.36 17.35 -22.16
CA PRO A 330 45.83 18.29 -21.12
C PRO A 330 46.65 19.63 -20.94
N ASN A 331 46.08 20.73 -20.37
CA ASN A 331 46.67 21.69 -19.39
C ASN A 331 45.91 23.04 -19.29
N HIS A 332 45.82 23.57 -18.07
CA HIS A 332 45.18 24.84 -17.69
C HIS A 332 45.93 26.09 -18.23
N ALA A 333 45.25 26.91 -19.05
CA ALA A 333 45.37 28.37 -19.12
C ALA A 333 44.15 28.98 -19.86
N SER A 334 43.70 30.13 -19.36
CA SER A 334 42.59 31.00 -19.76
C SER A 334 42.34 31.21 -21.27
N THR A 335 41.11 31.61 -21.61
CA THR A 335 40.44 31.48 -22.92
C THR A 335 40.33 30.02 -23.36
N CYS A 336 39.12 29.50 -23.18
CA CYS A 336 38.67 28.15 -23.48
C CYS A 336 39.71 27.06 -23.21
N HIS A 337 39.97 26.72 -21.94
CA HIS A 337 40.43 25.37 -21.62
C HIS A 337 39.84 24.86 -20.29
N GLU A 338 38.95 23.88 -20.49
CA GLU A 338 38.91 22.54 -19.90
C GLU A 338 38.93 22.34 -18.38
N THR A 339 37.83 21.75 -17.90
CA THR A 339 37.87 20.56 -17.03
C THR A 339 36.52 19.84 -17.04
N THR A 340 36.37 18.86 -17.93
CA THR A 340 35.90 17.48 -17.71
C THR A 340 35.39 16.86 -19.02
N GLN A 341 36.17 15.88 -19.51
CA GLN A 341 35.86 15.02 -20.65
C GLN A 341 35.12 13.76 -20.17
N ARG A 342 34.01 13.41 -20.85
CA ARG A 342 33.34 12.08 -21.08
C ARG A 342 31.82 12.31 -21.17
N SER A 343 31.03 11.72 -22.08
CA SER A 343 31.20 10.68 -23.09
C SER A 343 30.17 10.94 -24.20
N ILE A 344 30.56 10.85 -25.47
CA ILE A 344 29.62 10.68 -26.59
C ILE A 344 29.55 9.18 -26.81
N LEU A 345 28.42 8.56 -26.45
CA LEU A 345 28.12 7.20 -26.88
C LEU A 345 27.73 7.27 -28.35
N LEU A 346 28.69 6.86 -29.19
CA LEU A 346 28.43 6.40 -30.55
C LEU A 346 27.76 5.02 -30.44
N ASP A 347 26.51 4.92 -30.85
CA ASP A 347 25.95 3.62 -31.22
C ASP A 347 26.16 3.44 -32.72
N ASP A 348 27.21 2.67 -33.05
CA ASP A 348 27.35 2.07 -34.38
C ASP A 348 26.63 0.71 -34.34
N ARG A 349 25.33 0.71 -34.67
CA ARG A 349 24.68 -0.41 -35.37
C ARG A 349 23.37 -0.04 -36.06
#